data_AF-A0AAV7M609-F1
#
_entry.id   AF-A0AAV7M609-F1
#
_cell.length_a   1.000
_cell.length_b   1.000
_cell.length_c   1.000
_cell.angle_alpha   90.00
_cell.angle_beta   90.00
_cell.angle_gamma   90.00
#
_symmetry.space_group_name_H-M   'P 1'
#
loop_
_entity.id
_entity.type
_entity.pdbx_description
1 polymer ?
#
loop_
_entity_poly.entity_id
_entity_poly.type
_entity_poly.pdbx_seq_one_letter_code
_entity_poly.pdbx_strand_id
1 'polypeptide(L)'
;MQTKSTGLMKGRTAFQELKRAITNAPVLGTPDYDKTVYLFCHCNETSTGYKPIAYYSALLDPVMKGHYPCEQALATAAFAVQESTTIVMGSPLTLYVEHAVFAILQKSKSTLTTQRVSGYEVILSVSSLQVVQCHTVNPGTFFAHPFSDDEQVHDCANYTPEEESKVGEDPIPGSTLLFVDGSSFIDQETGIRHSGAVVVEAEQQGSSDTLQIVSQIPLPLHFSAQVAELIAIIEALQPAEGLDSAYVTTTVNSSIHRWERRGFLKSDGSPVMQKDLLAQLVKALTLPSKVVVIKCAAHTNQQDLVSRGNALADWAAKEAAKTSLNYSEQDEHTLGMMTSR
;
A
#
# COMPACT_ATOMS: atom_id res chain seq x y z
N MET A 1 6.86 9.72 24.31
CA MET A 1 6.04 9.03 25.35
C MET A 1 4.52 9.09 25.09
N GLN A 2 4.03 9.47 23.89
CA GLN A 2 2.60 9.65 23.58
C GLN A 2 1.96 8.52 22.75
N THR A 3 2.70 7.49 22.33
CA THR A 3 2.18 6.42 21.46
C THR A 3 1.47 5.28 22.19
N LYS A 4 1.67 5.12 23.51
CA LYS A 4 1.01 4.07 24.31
C LYS A 4 -0.44 4.41 24.71
N SER A 5 -0.84 5.69 24.72
CA SER A 5 -2.15 6.12 25.22
C SER A 5 -3.27 6.00 24.17
N THR A 6 -2.97 6.20 22.89
CA THR A 6 -3.94 6.14 21.78
C THR A 6 -4.42 4.71 21.49
N GLY A 7 -3.53 3.71 21.60
CA GLY A 7 -3.91 2.30 21.51
C GLY A 7 -4.84 1.84 22.63
N LEU A 8 -4.66 2.39 23.85
CA LEU A 8 -5.48 2.07 25.01
C LEU A 8 -6.92 2.58 24.87
N MET A 9 -7.11 3.77 24.29
CA MET A 9 -8.44 4.36 24.04
C MET A 9 -9.21 3.61 22.95
N LYS A 10 -8.55 3.24 21.85
CA LYS A 10 -9.17 2.40 20.80
C LYS A 10 -9.53 1.01 21.34
N GLY A 11 -8.63 0.39 22.11
CA GLY A 11 -8.88 -0.90 22.75
C GLY A 11 -10.05 -0.87 23.73
N ARG A 12 -10.18 0.21 24.53
CA ARG A 12 -11.30 0.39 25.45
C ARG A 12 -12.64 0.55 24.73
N THR A 13 -12.65 1.28 23.61
CA THR A 13 -13.86 1.48 22.79
C THR A 13 -14.32 0.16 22.18
N ALA A 14 -13.42 -0.55 21.50
CA ALA A 14 -13.72 -1.86 20.91
C ALA A 14 -14.18 -2.88 21.98
N PHE A 15 -13.59 -2.86 23.17
CA PHE A 15 -14.01 -3.72 24.27
C PHE A 15 -15.43 -3.37 24.77
N GLN A 16 -15.77 -2.09 24.85
CA GLN A 16 -17.11 -1.63 25.23
C GLN A 16 -18.16 -2.01 24.16
N GLU A 17 -17.82 -1.87 22.90
CA GLU A 17 -18.67 -2.30 21.78
C GLU A 17 -18.90 -3.80 21.78
N LEU A 18 -17.84 -4.61 21.98
CA LEU A 18 -17.96 -6.05 22.12
C LEU A 18 -18.86 -6.43 23.31
N LYS A 19 -18.68 -5.77 24.46
CA LYS A 19 -19.56 -5.98 25.62
C LYS A 19 -21.01 -5.68 25.29
N ARG A 20 -21.27 -4.58 24.58
CA ARG A 20 -22.61 -4.20 24.12
C ARG A 20 -23.18 -5.21 23.13
N ALA A 21 -22.37 -5.73 22.22
CA ALA A 21 -22.77 -6.74 21.24
C ALA A 21 -23.14 -8.07 21.92
N ILE A 22 -22.34 -8.53 22.89
CA ILE A 22 -22.63 -9.75 23.66
C ILE A 22 -23.90 -9.57 24.51
N THR A 23 -24.09 -8.41 25.13
CA THR A 23 -25.27 -8.14 25.97
C THR A 23 -26.56 -8.04 25.14
N ASN A 24 -26.46 -7.57 23.90
CA ASN A 24 -27.59 -7.45 22.96
C ASN A 24 -27.60 -8.55 21.89
N ALA A 25 -26.92 -9.68 22.14
CA ALA A 25 -26.79 -10.74 21.16
C ALA A 25 -28.18 -11.31 20.81
N PRO A 26 -28.55 -11.39 19.53
CA PRO A 26 -29.83 -11.95 19.13
C PRO A 26 -29.87 -13.46 19.34
N VAL A 27 -31.07 -14.01 19.52
CA VAL A 27 -31.27 -15.46 19.59
C VAL A 27 -31.05 -16.09 18.22
N LEU A 28 -30.10 -17.02 18.12
CA LEU A 28 -29.82 -17.75 16.90
C LEU A 28 -30.91 -18.81 16.60
N GLY A 29 -31.14 -19.04 15.31
CA GLY A 29 -31.98 -20.11 14.79
C GLY A 29 -31.20 -21.41 14.58
N THR A 30 -31.93 -22.51 14.50
CA THR A 30 -31.42 -23.78 14.00
C THR A 30 -31.59 -23.83 12.48
N PRO A 31 -30.65 -24.41 11.71
CA PRO A 31 -30.80 -24.54 10.28
C PRO A 31 -31.98 -25.45 9.92
N ASP A 32 -32.73 -25.04 8.91
CA ASP A 32 -33.83 -25.78 8.31
C ASP A 32 -33.42 -26.13 6.87
N TYR A 33 -33.01 -27.38 6.65
CA TYR A 33 -32.39 -27.83 5.40
C TYR A 33 -33.39 -28.01 4.26
N ASP A 34 -34.70 -27.97 4.55
CA ASP A 34 -35.75 -27.98 3.52
C ASP A 34 -35.95 -26.59 2.89
N LYS A 35 -35.32 -25.55 3.46
CA LYS A 35 -35.42 -24.16 3.00
C LYS A 35 -34.10 -23.65 2.42
N THR A 36 -34.22 -22.66 1.56
CA THR A 36 -33.07 -21.89 1.07
C THR A 36 -32.43 -21.12 2.23
N VAL A 37 -31.12 -21.25 2.37
CA VAL A 37 -30.32 -20.46 3.30
C VAL A 37 -29.87 -19.19 2.59
N TYR A 38 -29.91 -18.06 3.30
CA TYR A 38 -29.49 -16.76 2.80
C TYR A 38 -28.23 -16.31 3.55
N LEU A 39 -27.18 -16.02 2.79
CA LEU A 39 -25.89 -15.55 3.31
C LEU A 39 -25.65 -14.12 2.83
N PHE A 40 -25.54 -13.20 3.77
CA PHE A 40 -25.33 -11.78 3.49
C PHE A 40 -23.87 -11.41 3.74
N CYS A 41 -23.16 -11.01 2.69
CA CYS A 41 -21.78 -10.56 2.75
C CYS A 41 -21.76 -9.04 2.51
N HIS A 42 -21.57 -8.28 3.60
CA HIS A 42 -21.59 -6.80 3.63
C HIS A 42 -22.94 -6.12 3.29
N CYS A 43 -23.87 -6.82 2.63
CA CYS A 43 -25.20 -6.34 2.29
C CYS A 43 -26.12 -6.04 3.49
N ASN A 44 -27.02 -5.07 3.27
CA ASN A 44 -27.92 -4.51 4.26
C ASN A 44 -29.40 -4.62 3.94
N GLU A 45 -29.77 -5.55 3.04
CA GLU A 45 -31.18 -5.89 2.89
C GLU A 45 -31.72 -6.19 4.29
N THR A 46 -32.61 -5.32 4.74
CA THR A 46 -33.10 -5.28 6.11
C THR A 46 -33.48 -6.70 6.52
N SER A 47 -32.77 -7.24 7.51
CA SER A 47 -33.02 -8.56 8.12
C SER A 47 -34.39 -8.65 8.82
N THR A 48 -35.30 -7.72 8.54
CA THR A 48 -36.70 -7.74 8.94
C THR A 48 -37.40 -8.89 8.22
N GLY A 49 -37.41 -10.05 8.87
CA GLY A 49 -38.06 -11.27 8.36
C GLY A 49 -37.17 -12.51 8.38
N TYR A 50 -35.85 -12.36 8.54
CA TYR A 50 -34.91 -13.47 8.60
C TYR A 50 -34.44 -13.74 10.03
N LYS A 51 -34.37 -15.02 10.41
CA LYS A 51 -33.80 -15.44 11.70
C LYS A 51 -32.33 -15.80 11.49
N PRO A 52 -31.37 -15.12 12.16
CA PRO A 52 -29.95 -15.41 11.98
C PRO A 52 -29.60 -16.80 12.52
N ILE A 53 -28.86 -17.59 11.76
CA ILE A 53 -28.40 -18.94 12.16
C ILE A 53 -26.95 -18.87 12.68
N ALA A 54 -26.11 -18.05 12.04
CA ALA A 54 -24.73 -17.83 12.42
C ALA A 54 -24.23 -16.47 11.95
N TYR A 55 -23.14 -16.01 12.56
CA TYR A 55 -22.36 -14.84 12.12
C TYR A 55 -20.93 -15.29 11.86
N TYR A 56 -20.38 -14.89 10.71
CA TYR A 56 -19.01 -15.19 10.33
C TYR A 56 -18.21 -13.90 10.23
N SER A 57 -16.99 -13.92 10.76
CA SER A 57 -16.05 -12.82 10.63
C SER A 57 -14.64 -13.35 10.65
N ALA A 58 -13.81 -12.92 9.70
CA ALA A 58 -12.40 -13.20 9.69
C ALA A 58 -11.62 -12.00 9.17
N LEU A 59 -10.34 -11.93 9.53
CA LEU A 59 -9.41 -10.97 8.95
C LEU A 59 -8.95 -11.49 7.58
N LEU A 60 -8.91 -10.60 6.60
CA LEU A 60 -8.26 -10.89 5.32
C LEU A 60 -6.79 -11.25 5.56
N ASP A 61 -6.28 -12.21 4.80
CA ASP A 61 -4.86 -12.54 4.83
C ASP A 61 -4.02 -11.35 4.37
N PRO A 62 -2.76 -11.23 4.83
CA PRO A 62 -1.89 -10.11 4.49
C PRO A 62 -1.74 -9.91 2.98
N VAL A 63 -1.81 -10.97 2.18
CA VAL A 63 -1.72 -10.85 0.72
C VAL A 63 -2.96 -10.14 0.19
N MET A 64 -4.17 -10.64 0.54
CA MET A 64 -5.46 -10.04 0.17
C MET A 64 -5.63 -8.60 0.61
N LYS A 65 -5.14 -8.22 1.80
CA LYS A 65 -5.13 -6.81 2.23
C LYS A 65 -4.41 -5.86 1.27
N GLY A 66 -3.46 -6.36 0.48
CA GLY A 66 -2.76 -5.55 -0.53
C GLY A 66 -3.50 -5.35 -1.85
N HIS A 67 -4.57 -6.12 -2.08
CA HIS A 67 -5.35 -6.06 -3.32
C HIS A 67 -6.40 -4.93 -3.29
N TYR A 68 -7.05 -4.65 -4.42
CA TYR A 68 -8.08 -3.62 -4.50
C TYR A 68 -9.35 -4.02 -3.75
N PRO A 69 -10.18 -3.06 -3.27
CA PRO A 69 -11.39 -3.35 -2.50
C PRO A 69 -12.33 -4.36 -3.17
N CYS A 70 -12.50 -4.29 -4.51
CA CYS A 70 -13.33 -5.25 -5.24
C CYS A 70 -12.78 -6.68 -5.18
N GLU A 71 -11.46 -6.84 -5.32
CA GLU A 71 -10.80 -8.15 -5.20
C GLU A 71 -10.83 -8.67 -3.76
N GLN A 72 -10.76 -7.77 -2.76
CA GLN A 72 -10.98 -8.11 -1.36
C GLN A 72 -12.40 -8.59 -1.11
N ALA A 73 -13.41 -7.94 -1.71
CA ALA A 73 -14.80 -8.37 -1.64
C ALA A 73 -15.01 -9.76 -2.28
N LEU A 74 -14.37 -10.04 -3.42
CA LEU A 74 -14.37 -11.38 -4.03
C LEU A 74 -13.82 -12.45 -3.06
N ALA A 75 -12.67 -12.18 -2.44
CA ALA A 75 -12.10 -13.13 -1.47
C ALA A 75 -13.00 -13.32 -0.24
N THR A 76 -13.66 -12.25 0.21
CA THR A 76 -14.58 -12.28 1.35
C THR A 76 -15.83 -13.12 1.02
N ALA A 77 -16.39 -12.95 -0.17
CA ALA A 77 -17.51 -13.74 -0.67
C ALA A 77 -17.17 -15.24 -0.73
N ALA A 78 -16.01 -15.59 -1.29
CA ALA A 78 -15.55 -16.98 -1.36
C ALA A 78 -15.34 -17.57 0.05
N PHE A 79 -14.73 -16.81 0.96
CA PHE A 79 -14.55 -17.23 2.36
C PHE A 79 -15.90 -17.48 3.05
N ALA A 80 -16.86 -16.57 2.90
CA ALA A 80 -18.17 -16.69 3.53
C ALA A 80 -18.90 -17.97 3.05
N VAL A 81 -18.85 -18.27 1.76
CA VAL A 81 -19.41 -19.51 1.21
C VAL A 81 -18.72 -20.72 1.83
N GLN A 82 -17.38 -20.74 1.83
CA GLN A 82 -16.59 -21.87 2.33
C GLN A 82 -16.88 -22.16 3.81
N GLU A 83 -16.90 -21.15 4.68
CA GLU A 83 -17.18 -21.33 6.11
C GLU A 83 -18.65 -21.73 6.37
N SER A 84 -19.57 -21.24 5.54
CA SER A 84 -20.99 -21.58 5.67
C SER A 84 -21.31 -23.03 5.31
N THR A 85 -20.44 -23.73 4.55
CA THR A 85 -20.69 -25.10 4.06
C THR A 85 -21.08 -26.08 5.17
N THR A 86 -20.46 -25.96 6.34
CA THR A 86 -20.71 -26.83 7.50
C THR A 86 -22.11 -26.68 8.09
N ILE A 87 -22.68 -25.47 8.04
CA ILE A 87 -24.03 -25.16 8.52
C ILE A 87 -25.07 -25.38 7.43
N VAL A 88 -24.73 -25.10 6.18
CA VAL A 88 -25.66 -25.22 5.04
C VAL A 88 -25.83 -26.68 4.60
N MET A 89 -24.79 -27.52 4.78
CA MET A 89 -24.79 -28.96 4.46
C MET A 89 -25.28 -29.30 3.03
N GLY A 90 -24.98 -28.43 2.06
CA GLY A 90 -25.36 -28.62 0.66
C GLY A 90 -26.80 -28.19 0.31
N SER A 91 -27.55 -27.64 1.27
CA SER A 91 -28.85 -27.02 1.01
C SER A 91 -28.72 -25.84 0.03
N PRO A 92 -29.79 -25.47 -0.68
CA PRO A 92 -29.78 -24.31 -1.57
C PRO A 92 -29.34 -23.05 -0.81
N LEU A 93 -28.35 -22.35 -1.34
CA LEU A 93 -27.73 -21.18 -0.73
C LEU A 93 -27.84 -19.97 -1.67
N THR A 94 -28.34 -18.86 -1.16
CA THR A 94 -28.29 -17.57 -1.86
C THR A 94 -27.31 -16.64 -1.16
N LEU A 95 -26.25 -16.27 -1.86
CA LEU A 95 -25.25 -15.32 -1.40
C LEU A 95 -25.58 -13.92 -1.92
N TYR A 96 -25.73 -12.96 -1.02
CA TYR A 96 -25.84 -11.54 -1.33
C TYR A 96 -24.49 -10.85 -1.16
N VAL A 97 -24.05 -10.15 -2.21
CA VAL A 97 -22.79 -9.38 -2.26
C VAL A 97 -23.03 -8.01 -2.85
N GLU A 98 -22.28 -7.00 -2.41
CA GLU A 98 -22.38 -5.65 -2.98
C GLU A 98 -21.64 -5.53 -4.32
N HIS A 99 -20.59 -6.32 -4.50
CA HIS A 99 -19.74 -6.32 -5.68
C HIS A 99 -20.15 -7.40 -6.68
N ALA A 100 -20.01 -7.10 -7.97
CA ALA A 100 -20.26 -8.05 -9.06
C ALA A 100 -19.11 -9.09 -9.16
N VAL A 101 -19.09 -10.08 -8.25
CA VAL A 101 -17.98 -11.04 -8.09
C VAL A 101 -17.63 -11.82 -9.37
N PHE A 102 -18.62 -12.18 -10.19
CA PHE A 102 -18.37 -12.85 -11.47
C PHE A 102 -17.70 -11.94 -12.50
N ALA A 103 -18.04 -10.65 -12.51
CA ALA A 103 -17.38 -9.67 -13.38
C ALA A 103 -15.91 -9.47 -12.96
N ILE A 104 -15.62 -9.54 -11.66
CA ILE A 104 -14.26 -9.46 -11.12
C ILE A 104 -13.43 -10.69 -11.53
N LEU A 105 -14.02 -11.89 -11.51
CA LEU A 105 -13.35 -13.12 -11.96
C LEU A 105 -12.98 -13.07 -13.45
N GLN A 106 -13.82 -12.44 -14.27
CA GLN A 106 -13.61 -12.32 -15.72
C GLN A 106 -12.75 -11.11 -16.12
N LYS A 107 -12.26 -10.33 -15.15
CA LYS A 107 -11.48 -9.12 -15.40
C LYS A 107 -10.13 -9.44 -16.04
N SER A 108 -9.85 -8.82 -17.19
CA SER A 108 -8.59 -9.00 -17.94
C SER A 108 -7.36 -8.43 -17.23
N LYS A 109 -7.54 -7.36 -16.44
CA LYS A 109 -6.50 -6.70 -15.64
C LYS A 109 -6.71 -6.97 -14.14
N SER A 110 -6.77 -8.25 -13.76
CA SER A 110 -6.80 -8.65 -12.35
C SER A 110 -5.39 -8.62 -11.77
N THR A 111 -5.25 -8.17 -10.52
CA THR A 111 -3.98 -8.29 -9.79
C THR A 111 -3.86 -9.61 -9.05
N LEU A 112 -4.93 -10.43 -9.03
CA LEU A 112 -4.95 -11.76 -8.44
C LEU A 112 -4.13 -12.74 -9.29
N THR A 113 -3.50 -13.71 -8.63
CA THR A 113 -2.84 -14.82 -9.33
C THR A 113 -3.87 -15.76 -9.94
N THR A 114 -3.51 -16.43 -11.04
CA THR A 114 -4.38 -17.41 -11.71
C THR A 114 -4.89 -18.49 -10.75
N GLN A 115 -4.02 -18.96 -9.84
CA GLN A 115 -4.41 -19.94 -8.82
C GLN A 115 -5.53 -19.44 -7.89
N ARG A 116 -5.48 -18.16 -7.48
CA ARG A 116 -6.53 -17.56 -6.64
C ARG A 116 -7.83 -17.40 -7.42
N VAL A 117 -7.76 -16.92 -8.66
CA VAL A 117 -8.93 -16.78 -9.54
C VAL A 117 -9.63 -18.12 -9.72
N SER A 118 -8.90 -19.17 -10.13
CA SER A 118 -9.46 -20.51 -10.29
C SER A 118 -10.00 -21.09 -8.97
N GLY A 119 -9.32 -20.84 -7.84
CA GLY A 119 -9.79 -21.27 -6.53
C GLY A 119 -11.13 -20.63 -6.15
N TYR A 120 -11.28 -19.32 -6.35
CA TYR A 120 -12.53 -18.61 -6.10
C TYR A 120 -13.64 -19.01 -7.07
N GLU A 121 -13.31 -19.20 -8.35
CA GLU A 121 -14.26 -19.66 -9.36
C GLU A 121 -14.86 -21.02 -9.00
N VAL A 122 -14.06 -21.98 -8.53
CA VAL A 122 -14.54 -23.28 -8.07
C VAL A 122 -15.51 -23.14 -6.89
N ILE A 123 -15.21 -22.28 -5.92
CA ILE A 123 -16.06 -22.06 -4.74
C ILE A 123 -17.38 -21.39 -5.12
N LEU A 124 -17.33 -20.42 -6.04
CA LEU A 124 -18.50 -19.62 -6.42
C LEU A 124 -19.35 -20.26 -7.53
N SER A 125 -18.88 -21.34 -8.16
CA SER A 125 -19.60 -22.05 -9.23
C SER A 125 -20.31 -23.33 -8.75
N VAL A 126 -20.44 -23.52 -7.43
CA VAL A 126 -21.17 -24.67 -6.86
C VAL A 126 -22.64 -24.60 -7.27
N SER A 127 -23.20 -25.72 -7.73
CA SER A 127 -24.55 -25.78 -8.32
C SER A 127 -25.69 -25.41 -7.36
N SER A 128 -25.49 -25.57 -6.04
CA SER A 128 -26.45 -25.17 -5.02
C SER A 128 -26.36 -23.70 -4.61
N LEU A 129 -25.39 -22.94 -5.17
CA LEU A 129 -25.15 -21.54 -4.85
C LEU A 129 -25.75 -20.62 -5.93
N GLN A 130 -26.57 -19.67 -5.49
CA GLN A 130 -27.00 -18.53 -6.29
C GLN A 130 -26.33 -17.27 -5.73
N VAL A 131 -25.63 -16.50 -6.57
CA VAL A 131 -25.07 -15.21 -6.17
C VAL A 131 -25.98 -14.09 -6.67
N VAL A 132 -26.33 -13.18 -5.78
CA VAL A 132 -27.19 -12.01 -6.04
C VAL A 132 -26.42 -10.75 -5.66
N GLN A 133 -26.40 -9.78 -6.55
CA GLN A 133 -25.83 -8.47 -6.26
C GLN A 133 -26.87 -7.60 -5.56
N CYS A 134 -26.50 -7.03 -4.41
CA CYS A 134 -27.32 -6.08 -3.65
C CYS A 134 -26.73 -4.65 -3.80
N HIS A 135 -27.56 -3.61 -3.65
CA HIS A 135 -27.12 -2.21 -3.76
C HIS A 135 -27.20 -1.42 -2.44
N THR A 136 -27.61 -2.05 -1.34
CA THR A 136 -27.77 -1.39 -0.03
C THR A 136 -26.70 -1.85 0.96
N VAL A 137 -25.85 -0.92 1.42
CA VAL A 137 -24.67 -1.15 2.31
C VAL A 137 -25.03 -1.05 3.79
N ASN A 138 -24.34 -1.82 4.66
CA ASN A 138 -24.64 -1.94 6.10
C ASN A 138 -23.89 -0.93 6.98
N PRO A 139 -24.56 0.08 7.59
CA PRO A 139 -23.92 1.03 8.50
C PRO A 139 -23.36 0.39 9.78
N GLY A 140 -23.82 -0.81 10.14
CA GLY A 140 -23.38 -1.59 11.30
C GLY A 140 -22.22 -2.55 11.03
N THR A 141 -21.68 -2.59 9.82
CA THR A 141 -20.46 -3.38 9.54
C THR A 141 -19.20 -2.59 9.90
N PHE A 142 -18.35 -3.20 10.72
CA PHE A 142 -17.20 -2.64 11.45
C PHE A 142 -16.02 -2.11 10.60
N PHE A 143 -16.22 -1.90 9.30
CA PHE A 143 -15.20 -1.33 8.42
C PHE A 143 -15.70 -0.02 7.81
N ALA A 144 -15.52 1.06 8.57
CA ALA A 144 -15.36 2.37 7.96
C ALA A 144 -14.01 2.38 7.24
N HIS A 145 -14.00 1.99 5.97
CA HIS A 145 -13.06 2.61 5.03
C HIS A 145 -13.68 3.89 4.50
N PRO A 146 -12.88 4.94 4.22
CA PRO A 146 -13.36 6.24 3.78
C PRO A 146 -13.79 6.14 2.32
N PHE A 147 -14.90 5.47 2.06
CA PHE A 147 -15.67 5.81 0.87
C PHE A 147 -16.48 7.04 1.28
N SER A 148 -16.13 8.17 0.66
CA SER A 148 -16.90 9.40 0.70
C SER A 148 -18.39 9.09 0.54
N ASP A 149 -19.24 9.90 1.18
CA ASP A 149 -20.71 9.85 1.20
C ASP A 149 -21.41 9.88 -0.19
N ASP A 150 -20.67 9.68 -1.29
CA ASP A 150 -21.20 9.57 -2.63
C ASP A 150 -21.48 8.10 -2.96
N GLU A 151 -22.76 7.73 -2.93
CA GLU A 151 -23.35 6.49 -3.43
C GLU A 151 -23.10 6.29 -4.95
N GLN A 152 -21.85 6.18 -5.39
CA GLN A 152 -21.55 5.68 -6.72
C GLN A 152 -21.34 4.17 -6.67
N VAL A 153 -22.27 3.45 -7.30
CA VAL A 153 -22.08 2.06 -7.72
C VAL A 153 -20.80 2.00 -8.55
N HIS A 154 -19.71 1.53 -7.95
CA HIS A 154 -18.43 1.44 -8.65
C HIS A 154 -18.45 0.25 -9.62
N ASP A 155 -17.96 0.45 -10.85
CA ASP A 155 -17.89 -0.59 -11.87
C ASP A 155 -16.78 -1.60 -11.55
N CYS A 156 -17.12 -2.68 -10.84
CA CYS A 156 -16.18 -3.74 -10.45
C CYS A 156 -15.39 -4.36 -11.63
N ALA A 157 -15.95 -4.35 -12.84
CA ALA A 157 -15.32 -4.96 -14.02
C ALA A 157 -14.19 -4.07 -14.54
N ASN A 158 -14.44 -2.76 -14.59
CA ASN A 158 -13.52 -1.78 -15.14
C ASN A 158 -12.77 -0.97 -14.08
N TYR A 159 -13.02 -1.22 -12.79
CA TYR A 159 -12.31 -0.59 -11.68
C TYR A 159 -10.85 -1.06 -11.66
N THR A 160 -10.05 -0.44 -12.50
CA THR A 160 -8.64 -0.22 -12.26
C THR A 160 -8.55 1.21 -11.74
N PRO A 161 -7.99 1.49 -10.56
CA PRO A 161 -7.67 2.87 -10.25
C PRO A 161 -6.87 3.43 -11.42
N GLU A 162 -7.22 4.66 -11.80
CA GLU A 162 -6.57 5.37 -12.89
C GLU A 162 -5.05 5.26 -12.70
N GLU A 163 -4.41 4.80 -13.76
CA GLU A 163 -2.95 4.82 -13.89
C GLU A 163 -2.18 3.90 -12.92
N GLU A 164 -2.33 2.58 -13.10
CA GLU A 164 -1.14 1.73 -13.20
C GLU A 164 -0.38 2.08 -14.49
N SER A 165 0.07 3.34 -14.57
CA SER A 165 1.00 3.81 -15.59
C SER A 165 2.29 3.06 -15.36
N LYS A 166 2.75 2.41 -16.43
CA LYS A 166 4.12 1.90 -16.50
C LYS A 166 5.08 2.96 -16.00
N VAL A 167 6.26 2.52 -15.55
CA VAL A 167 7.46 3.36 -15.47
C VAL A 167 7.44 4.30 -16.69
N GLY A 168 7.05 5.57 -16.54
CA GLY A 168 7.12 6.58 -17.57
C GLY A 168 8.59 6.64 -17.93
N GLU A 169 8.91 6.16 -19.13
CA GLU A 169 10.28 6.12 -19.62
C GLU A 169 10.73 7.54 -20.02
N ASP A 170 9.78 8.46 -20.21
CA ASP A 170 10.02 9.80 -20.72
C ASP A 170 10.06 10.86 -19.61
N PRO A 171 11.07 11.76 -19.62
CA PRO A 171 11.13 12.92 -18.72
C PRO A 171 9.93 13.86 -18.90
N ILE A 172 9.47 14.47 -17.81
CA ILE A 172 8.42 15.51 -17.86
C ILE A 172 9.02 16.80 -18.46
N PRO A 173 8.46 17.37 -19.54
CA PRO A 173 8.95 18.63 -20.08
C PRO A 173 8.80 19.78 -19.08
N GLY A 174 9.87 20.54 -18.85
CA GLY A 174 9.86 21.70 -17.96
C GLY A 174 9.88 21.38 -16.46
N SER A 175 10.08 20.11 -16.08
CA SER A 175 10.31 19.74 -14.68
C SER A 175 11.76 19.94 -14.26
N THR A 176 11.98 20.11 -12.96
CA THR A 176 13.31 20.01 -12.35
C THR A 176 13.88 18.60 -12.55
N LEU A 177 15.12 18.51 -13.04
CA LEU A 177 15.83 17.24 -13.20
C LEU A 177 16.76 17.04 -12.01
N LEU A 178 16.48 15.99 -11.22
CA LEU A 178 17.27 15.60 -10.06
C LEU A 178 17.95 14.25 -10.30
N PHE A 179 19.24 14.18 -9.99
CA PHE A 179 20.00 12.94 -9.91
C PHE A 179 20.18 12.58 -8.44
N VAL A 180 19.86 11.34 -8.10
CA VAL A 180 19.95 10.82 -6.74
C VAL A 180 20.81 9.58 -6.74
N ASP A 181 21.65 9.42 -5.74
CA ASP A 181 22.44 8.21 -5.57
C ASP A 181 22.75 7.94 -4.09
N GLY A 182 23.02 6.67 -3.79
CA GLY A 182 23.36 6.18 -2.47
C GLY A 182 24.54 5.23 -2.51
N SER A 183 25.54 5.49 -1.68
CA SER A 183 26.73 4.66 -1.59
C SER A 183 26.81 3.97 -0.23
N SER A 184 27.29 2.72 -0.22
CA SER A 184 27.68 2.03 1.00
C SER A 184 28.83 1.07 0.73
N PHE A 185 29.94 1.23 1.44
CA PHE A 185 31.13 0.38 1.28
C PHE A 185 31.83 0.14 2.61
N ILE A 186 32.64 -0.90 2.70
CA ILE A 186 33.47 -1.19 3.86
C ILE A 186 34.87 -0.66 3.57
N ASP A 187 35.39 0.20 4.43
CA ASP A 187 36.77 0.64 4.39
C ASP A 187 37.68 -0.55 4.75
N GLN A 188 38.64 -0.86 3.87
CA GLN A 188 39.52 -2.00 4.01
C GLN A 188 40.55 -1.83 5.14
N GLU A 189 40.88 -0.59 5.51
CA GLU A 189 41.87 -0.30 6.54
C GLU A 189 41.25 -0.36 7.94
N THR A 190 40.06 0.23 8.10
CA THR A 190 39.37 0.32 9.40
C THR A 190 38.36 -0.81 9.64
N GLY A 191 37.91 -1.48 8.57
CA GLY A 191 36.83 -2.47 8.62
C GLY A 191 35.44 -1.86 8.86
N ILE A 192 35.32 -0.53 8.87
CA ILE A 192 34.09 0.19 9.15
C ILE A 192 33.28 0.37 7.87
N ARG A 193 31.96 0.18 7.96
CA ARG A 193 31.06 0.47 6.84
C ARG A 193 30.73 1.97 6.81
N HIS A 194 30.87 2.57 5.65
CA HIS A 194 30.56 3.96 5.35
C HIS A 194 29.36 4.01 4.43
N SER A 195 28.40 4.89 4.70
CA SER A 195 27.18 5.03 3.92
C SER A 195 26.79 6.49 3.76
N GLY A 196 26.29 6.88 2.60
CA GLY A 196 25.90 8.26 2.30
C GLY A 196 24.95 8.36 1.13
N ALA A 197 24.13 9.40 1.11
CA ALA A 197 23.14 9.70 0.09
C ALA A 197 23.36 11.12 -0.45
N VAL A 198 22.93 11.37 -1.68
CA VAL A 198 23.07 12.68 -2.31
C VAL A 198 21.91 13.01 -3.23
N VAL A 199 21.63 14.30 -3.37
CA VAL A 199 20.75 14.86 -4.39
C VAL A 199 21.54 15.91 -5.17
N VAL A 200 21.54 15.78 -6.48
CA VAL A 200 22.16 16.69 -7.44
C VAL A 200 21.07 17.26 -8.34
N GLU A 201 21.00 18.57 -8.44
CA GLU A 201 20.06 19.26 -9.33
C GLU A 201 20.77 19.67 -10.63
N ALA A 202 20.09 19.47 -11.76
CA ALA A 202 20.47 20.07 -13.02
C ALA A 202 19.74 21.40 -13.20
N GLU A 203 20.49 22.48 -13.27
CA GLU A 203 19.96 23.81 -13.54
C GLU A 203 20.18 24.14 -15.02
N GLN A 204 19.10 24.52 -15.71
CA GLN A 204 19.15 24.98 -17.08
C GLN A 204 19.24 26.51 -17.12
N GLN A 205 20.47 27.05 -17.15
CA GLN A 205 20.69 28.47 -17.40
C GLN A 205 21.02 28.71 -18.88
N GLY A 206 19.98 28.96 -19.68
CA GLY A 206 20.13 29.28 -21.11
C GLY A 206 20.64 28.09 -21.93
N SER A 207 21.82 28.21 -22.54
CA SER A 207 22.43 27.17 -23.41
C SER A 207 23.47 26.28 -22.71
N SER A 208 23.61 26.37 -21.39
CA SER A 208 24.54 25.57 -20.61
C SER A 208 23.83 24.85 -19.47
N ASP A 209 23.91 23.53 -19.46
CA ASP A 209 23.43 22.73 -18.33
C ASP A 209 24.51 22.67 -17.24
N THR A 210 24.18 23.16 -16.05
CA THR A 210 25.02 23.09 -14.85
C THR A 210 24.46 22.07 -13.87
N LEU A 211 25.36 21.40 -13.13
CA LEU A 211 25.00 20.41 -12.12
C LEU A 211 25.47 20.90 -10.76
N GLN A 212 24.58 20.91 -9.78
CA GLN A 212 24.86 21.37 -8.42
C GLN A 212 24.45 20.30 -7.41
N ILE A 213 25.31 20.01 -6.44
CA ILE A 213 24.95 19.19 -5.28
C ILE A 213 24.07 20.04 -4.37
N VAL A 214 22.81 19.64 -4.19
CA VAL A 214 21.82 20.38 -3.40
C VAL A 214 21.61 19.77 -2.02
N SER A 215 21.84 18.47 -1.87
CA SER A 215 21.83 17.80 -0.56
C SER A 215 22.89 16.70 -0.54
N GLN A 216 23.60 16.60 0.58
CA GLN A 216 24.62 15.57 0.81
C GLN A 216 24.47 15.07 2.25
N ILE A 217 24.11 13.80 2.39
CA ILE A 217 23.65 13.22 3.65
C ILE A 217 24.59 12.08 4.03
N PRO A 218 25.48 12.27 5.01
CA PRO A 218 26.16 11.13 5.63
C PRO A 218 25.13 10.27 6.36
N LEU A 219 25.27 8.96 6.29
CA LEU A 219 24.30 8.01 6.84
C LEU A 219 24.93 7.10 7.91
N PRO A 220 24.10 6.51 8.79
CA PRO A 220 24.57 5.52 9.75
C PRO A 220 25.37 4.40 9.09
N LEU A 221 26.45 4.00 9.76
CA LEU A 221 27.43 3.03 9.29
C LEU A 221 26.81 1.67 8.96
N HIS A 222 25.62 1.33 9.48
CA HIS A 222 24.98 0.03 9.22
C HIS A 222 24.04 0.01 8.01
N PHE A 223 23.77 1.15 7.37
CA PHE A 223 22.87 1.20 6.20
C PHE A 223 23.51 0.58 4.96
N SER A 224 22.69 -0.03 4.10
CA SER A 224 23.12 -0.58 2.81
C SER A 224 23.02 0.48 1.71
N ALA A 225 23.62 0.21 0.54
CA ALA A 225 23.53 1.09 -0.62
C ALA A 225 22.08 1.32 -1.06
N GLN A 226 21.26 0.27 -1.06
CA GLN A 226 19.82 0.36 -1.39
C GLN A 226 19.03 1.26 -0.42
N VAL A 227 19.38 1.22 0.88
CA VAL A 227 18.76 2.12 1.86
C VAL A 227 19.22 3.56 1.64
N ALA A 228 20.49 3.77 1.29
CA ALA A 228 21.00 5.09 0.96
C ALA A 228 20.34 5.67 -0.30
N GLU A 229 20.16 4.88 -1.36
CA GLU A 229 19.43 5.29 -2.57
C GLU A 229 17.99 5.69 -2.24
N LEU A 230 17.32 4.92 -1.38
CA LEU A 230 15.96 5.22 -0.94
C LEU A 230 15.88 6.55 -0.17
N ILE A 231 16.86 6.82 0.70
CA ILE A 231 16.94 8.10 1.43
C ILE A 231 17.20 9.25 0.47
N ALA A 232 18.07 9.06 -0.53
CA ALA A 232 18.34 10.07 -1.55
C ALA A 232 17.08 10.42 -2.35
N ILE A 233 16.24 9.43 -2.69
CA ILE A 233 14.94 9.66 -3.34
C ILE A 233 14.00 10.43 -2.41
N ILE A 234 13.88 10.03 -1.14
CA ILE A 234 13.00 10.70 -0.17
C ILE A 234 13.41 12.17 -0.03
N GLU A 235 14.71 12.43 0.10
CA GLU A 235 15.27 13.78 0.20
C GLU A 235 14.93 14.62 -1.04
N ALA A 236 15.10 14.06 -2.24
CA ALA A 236 14.82 14.77 -3.49
C ALA A 236 13.34 15.18 -3.65
N LEU A 237 12.42 14.49 -2.95
CA LEU A 237 10.99 14.77 -2.99
C LEU A 237 10.55 15.84 -1.96
N GLN A 238 11.36 16.16 -0.95
CA GLN A 238 10.98 17.12 0.10
C GLN A 238 10.91 18.60 -0.35
N PRO A 239 11.82 19.12 -1.21
CA PRO A 239 11.81 20.53 -1.62
C PRO A 239 10.62 20.94 -2.50
N ALA A 240 9.81 19.98 -2.98
CA ALA A 240 8.76 20.21 -3.99
C ALA A 240 7.45 20.79 -3.42
N GLU A 241 7.48 21.47 -2.26
CA GLU A 241 6.31 22.16 -1.71
C GLU A 241 5.93 23.37 -2.58
N GLY A 242 4.93 23.20 -3.45
CA GLY A 242 4.19 24.31 -4.07
C GLY A 242 4.26 24.38 -5.59
N LEU A 243 3.57 23.47 -6.28
CA LEU A 243 3.19 23.67 -7.69
C LEU A 243 1.71 23.35 -7.88
N ASP A 244 0.94 24.41 -8.12
CA ASP A 244 -0.50 24.40 -8.32
C ASP A 244 -0.93 23.62 -9.57
N SER A 245 -2.04 22.90 -9.40
CA SER A 245 -2.99 22.43 -10.40
C SER A 245 -2.63 21.23 -11.31
N ALA A 246 -3.47 20.21 -11.13
CA ALA A 246 -4.04 19.29 -12.11
C ALA A 246 -3.18 18.17 -12.73
N TYR A 247 -3.69 16.96 -12.49
CA TYR A 247 -3.38 15.63 -13.05
C TYR A 247 -2.13 14.93 -12.50
N VAL A 248 -2.37 13.86 -11.74
CA VAL A 248 -1.37 12.99 -11.10
C VAL A 248 -1.04 11.85 -12.06
N THR A 249 0.23 11.71 -12.45
CA THR A 249 0.73 10.54 -13.18
C THR A 249 1.77 9.86 -12.30
N THR A 250 1.43 8.69 -11.75
CA THR A 250 2.19 8.06 -10.68
C THR A 250 2.93 6.82 -11.16
N THR A 251 4.21 7.00 -11.39
CA THR A 251 5.04 6.00 -12.04
C THR A 251 5.80 5.07 -11.06
N VAL A 252 5.84 5.38 -9.77
CA VAL A 252 6.55 4.57 -8.74
C VAL A 252 5.58 3.67 -7.94
N ASN A 253 4.32 3.57 -8.36
CA ASN A 253 3.25 3.55 -7.37
C ASN A 253 2.64 2.16 -7.02
N SER A 254 2.63 1.21 -7.96
CA SER A 254 1.83 -0.02 -7.77
C SER A 254 2.36 -0.94 -6.67
N SER A 255 3.68 -1.02 -6.49
CA SER A 255 4.29 -1.87 -5.47
C SER A 255 4.29 -1.23 -4.09
N ILE A 256 4.46 0.08 -4.01
CA ILE A 256 4.52 0.81 -2.74
C ILE A 256 3.13 0.92 -2.12
N HIS A 257 2.11 1.30 -2.88
CA HIS A 257 0.73 1.30 -2.37
C HIS A 257 0.23 -0.09 -2.00
N ARG A 258 0.72 -1.13 -2.69
CA ARG A 258 0.44 -2.52 -2.28
C ARG A 258 1.02 -2.80 -0.90
N TRP A 259 2.24 -2.37 -0.59
CA TRP A 259 2.82 -2.50 0.75
C TRP A 259 2.08 -1.67 1.79
N GLU A 260 1.70 -0.44 1.45
CA GLU A 260 0.93 0.45 2.32
C GLU A 260 -0.41 -0.18 2.74
N ARG A 261 -1.19 -0.71 1.78
CA ARG A 261 -2.45 -1.42 2.07
C ARG A 261 -2.25 -2.67 2.92
N ARG A 262 -1.08 -3.30 2.85
CA ARG A 262 -0.67 -4.42 3.72
C ARG A 262 -0.16 -3.98 5.10
N GLY A 263 -0.06 -2.68 5.37
CA GLY A 263 0.57 -2.14 6.58
C GLY A 263 2.09 -2.35 6.64
N PHE A 264 2.72 -2.51 5.48
CA PHE A 264 4.14 -2.86 5.28
C PHE A 264 4.51 -4.19 5.95
N LEU A 265 3.66 -5.20 5.79
CA LEU A 265 3.86 -6.56 6.27
C LEU A 265 4.07 -7.52 5.10
N LYS A 266 5.03 -8.44 5.26
CA LYS A 266 5.24 -9.59 4.38
C LYS A 266 4.10 -10.61 4.53
N SER A 267 4.06 -11.61 3.65
CA SER A 267 3.04 -12.67 3.67
C SER A 267 3.05 -13.52 4.95
N ASP A 268 4.20 -13.62 5.62
CA ASP A 268 4.37 -14.30 6.91
C ASP A 268 3.97 -13.45 8.13
N GLY A 269 3.52 -12.20 7.90
CA GLY A 269 3.14 -11.26 8.95
C GLY A 269 4.31 -10.48 9.57
N SER A 270 5.56 -10.79 9.19
CA SER A 270 6.72 -9.99 9.60
C SER A 270 6.72 -8.63 8.88
N PRO A 271 7.23 -7.56 9.50
CA PRO A 271 7.36 -6.27 8.82
C PRO A 271 8.35 -6.39 7.66
N VAL A 272 8.08 -5.64 6.59
CA VAL A 272 9.07 -5.42 5.53
C VAL A 272 10.27 -4.72 6.15
N MET A 273 11.47 -5.13 5.73
CA MET A 273 12.70 -4.46 6.14
C MET A 273 12.58 -2.96 5.82
N GLN A 274 12.97 -2.09 6.76
CA GLN A 274 12.87 -0.63 6.62
C GLN A 274 11.44 -0.08 6.37
N LYS A 275 10.42 -0.64 7.03
CA LYS A 275 9.03 -0.12 7.01
C LYS A 275 8.92 1.40 7.16
N ASP A 276 9.66 2.01 8.08
CA ASP A 276 9.55 3.43 8.37
C ASP A 276 10.04 4.30 7.19
N LEU A 277 11.09 3.85 6.49
CA LEU A 277 11.58 4.49 5.26
C LEU A 277 10.57 4.37 4.12
N LEU A 278 9.93 3.20 3.97
CA LEU A 278 8.89 3.03 2.94
C LEU A 278 7.66 3.90 3.23
N ALA A 279 7.27 4.05 4.49
CA ALA A 279 6.19 4.95 4.88
C ALA A 279 6.57 6.43 4.63
N GLN A 280 7.82 6.81 4.88
CA GLN A 280 8.34 8.14 4.54
C GLN A 280 8.34 8.37 3.02
N LEU A 281 8.75 7.38 2.22
CA LEU A 281 8.70 7.48 0.76
C LEU A 281 7.27 7.68 0.26
N VAL A 282 6.29 6.94 0.79
CA VAL A 282 4.88 7.12 0.41
C VAL A 282 4.43 8.54 0.70
N LYS A 283 4.75 9.06 1.88
CA LYS A 283 4.43 10.44 2.23
C LYS A 283 5.13 11.43 1.29
N ALA A 284 6.41 11.22 1.01
CA ALA A 284 7.19 12.09 0.14
C ALA A 284 6.66 12.10 -1.31
N LEU A 285 6.19 10.95 -1.81
CA LEU A 285 5.57 10.84 -3.14
C LEU A 285 4.26 11.64 -3.26
N THR A 286 3.62 12.00 -2.14
CA THR A 286 2.42 12.87 -2.14
C THR A 286 2.74 14.37 -2.17
N LEU A 287 4.02 14.77 -2.02
CA LEU A 287 4.42 16.16 -2.02
C LEU A 287 4.43 16.80 -3.42
N PRO A 288 5.09 16.22 -4.44
CA PRO A 288 5.09 16.80 -5.78
C PRO A 288 3.76 16.57 -6.49
N SER A 289 3.34 17.54 -7.32
CA SER A 289 2.16 17.38 -8.18
C SER A 289 2.36 16.32 -9.26
N LYS A 290 3.59 16.22 -9.79
CA LYS A 290 4.01 15.19 -10.77
C LYS A 290 5.44 14.76 -10.50
N VAL A 291 5.69 13.46 -10.57
CA VAL A 291 7.04 12.89 -10.41
C VAL A 291 7.20 11.66 -11.29
N VAL A 292 8.34 11.59 -11.99
CA VAL A 292 8.78 10.41 -12.71
C VAL A 292 10.16 10.04 -12.20
N VAL A 293 10.33 8.78 -11.78
CA VAL A 293 11.62 8.22 -11.38
C VAL A 293 12.12 7.33 -12.52
N ILE A 294 13.22 7.74 -13.14
CA ILE A 294 13.80 7.06 -14.30
C ILE A 294 15.11 6.42 -13.87
N LYS A 295 15.27 5.13 -14.16
CA LYS A 295 16.53 4.43 -13.94
C LYS A 295 17.50 4.76 -15.06
N CYS A 296 18.65 5.35 -14.71
CA CYS A 296 19.72 5.63 -15.65
C CYS A 296 20.72 4.45 -15.73
N ALA A 297 21.42 4.33 -16.86
CA ALA A 297 22.46 3.33 -17.02
C ALA A 297 23.73 3.74 -16.25
N ALA A 298 24.16 2.89 -15.31
CA ALA A 298 25.35 3.14 -14.50
C ALA A 298 26.64 3.00 -15.32
N HIS A 299 27.66 3.79 -14.95
CA HIS A 299 29.02 3.71 -15.49
C HIS A 299 29.14 3.84 -17.01
N THR A 300 28.35 4.74 -17.60
CA THR A 300 28.46 5.10 -19.01
C THR A 300 29.61 6.10 -19.19
N ASN A 301 30.46 5.92 -20.21
CA ASN A 301 31.52 6.87 -20.56
C ASN A 301 31.00 8.05 -21.43
N GLN A 302 29.70 8.32 -21.39
CA GLN A 302 29.06 9.36 -22.19
C GLN A 302 29.18 10.72 -21.49
N GLN A 303 29.04 11.80 -22.27
CA GLN A 303 29.24 13.19 -21.81
C GLN A 303 27.93 14.00 -21.85
N ASP A 304 26.80 13.35 -22.11
CA ASP A 304 25.49 13.97 -22.02
C ASP A 304 25.15 14.32 -20.56
N LEU A 305 24.10 15.13 -20.39
CA LEU A 305 23.67 15.63 -19.09
C LEU A 305 23.38 14.51 -18.10
N VAL A 306 22.78 13.41 -18.56
CA VAL A 306 22.38 12.28 -17.70
C VAL A 306 23.62 11.55 -17.19
N SER A 307 24.56 11.22 -18.06
CA SER A 307 25.82 10.58 -17.65
C SER A 307 26.67 11.47 -16.73
N ARG A 308 26.75 12.78 -17.01
CA ARG A 308 27.46 13.74 -16.15
C ARG A 308 26.79 13.87 -14.77
N GLY A 309 25.46 13.96 -14.73
CA GLY A 309 24.68 14.02 -13.50
C GLY A 309 24.82 12.78 -12.64
N ASN A 310 24.69 11.60 -13.26
CA ASN A 310 24.86 10.31 -12.59
C ASN A 310 26.28 10.13 -12.05
N ALA A 311 27.31 10.53 -12.82
CA ALA A 311 28.70 10.45 -12.36
C ALA A 311 28.99 11.38 -11.18
N LEU A 312 28.42 12.60 -11.20
CA LEU A 312 28.53 13.52 -10.07
C LEU A 312 27.82 12.99 -8.83
N ALA A 313 26.64 12.40 -8.98
CA ALA A 313 25.89 11.80 -7.88
C ALA A 313 26.65 10.61 -7.26
N ASP A 314 27.18 9.68 -8.06
CA ASP A 314 27.98 8.55 -7.55
C ASP A 314 29.24 9.03 -6.80
N TRP A 315 29.95 10.01 -7.34
CA TRP A 315 31.11 10.59 -6.67
C TRP A 315 30.72 11.27 -5.34
N ALA A 316 29.68 12.10 -5.36
CA ALA A 316 29.26 12.86 -4.19
C ALA A 316 28.63 11.96 -3.10
N ALA A 317 27.96 10.87 -3.47
CA ALA A 317 27.47 9.86 -2.53
C ALA A 317 28.62 9.13 -1.83
N LYS A 318 29.70 8.82 -2.55
CA LYS A 318 30.93 8.24 -1.96
C LYS A 318 31.62 9.21 -1.00
N GLU A 319 31.67 10.50 -1.34
CA GLU A 319 32.22 11.52 -0.44
C GLU A 319 31.34 11.74 0.79
N ALA A 320 30.01 11.70 0.63
CA ALA A 320 29.05 11.75 1.73
C ALA A 320 29.28 10.59 2.71
N ALA A 321 29.50 9.39 2.18
CA ALA A 321 29.72 8.18 2.97
C ALA A 321 30.99 8.22 3.83
N LYS A 322 32.06 8.85 3.32
CA LYS A 322 33.32 9.04 4.05
C LYS A 322 33.20 10.07 5.17
N THR A 323 32.20 10.93 5.12
CA THR A 323 31.98 11.95 6.14
C THR A 323 31.39 11.28 7.38
N SER A 324 32.22 11.08 8.39
CA SER A 324 31.81 10.43 9.64
C SER A 324 30.76 11.25 10.37
N LEU A 325 29.60 10.67 10.61
CA LEU A 325 28.74 11.12 11.69
C LEU A 325 29.30 10.59 13.01
N ASN A 326 29.74 11.47 13.91
CA ASN A 326 30.03 11.11 15.30
C ASN A 326 28.71 10.81 16.03
N TYR A 327 28.07 9.67 15.73
CA TYR A 327 26.95 9.17 16.52
C TYR A 327 27.51 8.53 17.78
N SER A 328 27.34 9.19 18.93
CA SER A 328 27.38 8.50 20.21
C SER A 328 26.14 7.61 20.32
N GLU A 329 26.25 6.46 20.99
CA GLU A 329 25.21 5.42 21.12
C GLU A 329 23.92 5.87 21.85
N GLN A 330 23.65 7.18 21.97
CA GLN A 330 22.44 7.74 22.58
C GLN A 330 21.42 8.29 21.57
N ASP A 331 21.75 8.34 20.28
CA ASP A 331 20.92 8.98 19.24
C ASP A 331 20.12 8.01 18.34
N GLU A 332 19.82 6.79 18.79
CA GLU A 332 18.76 5.96 18.18
C GLU A 332 17.38 6.66 18.25
N HIS A 333 17.24 7.67 19.10
CA HIS A 333 16.00 8.41 19.32
C HIS A 333 15.81 9.61 18.37
N THR A 334 16.82 9.95 17.56
CA THR A 334 16.91 11.26 16.88
C THR A 334 16.35 11.25 15.45
N LEU A 335 16.23 10.08 14.80
CA LEU A 335 15.29 9.92 13.67
C LEU A 335 13.81 9.89 14.13
N GLY A 336 13.56 9.72 15.43
CA GLY A 336 12.25 9.91 16.05
C GLY A 336 11.88 11.37 16.34
N MET A 337 12.83 12.32 16.21
CA MET A 337 12.66 13.72 16.65
C MET A 337 12.60 14.78 15.53
N MET A 338 12.61 14.40 14.25
CA MET A 338 12.12 15.28 13.17
C MET A 338 10.57 15.37 13.14
N THR A 339 9.90 14.85 14.16
CA THR A 339 8.48 15.03 14.44
C THR A 339 8.25 16.18 15.42
N SER A 340 8.59 17.42 15.04
CA SER A 340 8.01 18.67 15.56
C SER A 340 8.87 19.84 15.10
N ARG A 341 8.58 20.38 13.92
CA ARG A 341 8.32 21.81 13.73
C ARG A 341 7.25 21.96 12.66
#